data_AF-A0A1K2FKW4-F1
#
_entry.id   AF-A0A1K2FKW4-F1
#
_cell.length_a   1.000
_cell.length_b   1.000
_cell.length_c   1.000
_cell.angle_alpha   90.00
_cell.angle_beta   90.00
_cell.angle_gamma   90.00
#
_symmetry.space_group_name_H-M   'P 1'
#
loop_
_entity.id
_entity.type
_entity.pdbx_description
1 polymer ?
#
loop_
_entity_poly.entity_id
_entity_poly.type
_entity_poly.pdbx_seq_one_letter_code
_entity_poly.pdbx_strand_id
1 'polypeptide(L)'
;MKYTRLTALAAVGVAATLSLTACGSSGSGKDSSAKGSSASSSSSPSTDGGSSTDGSSSGGGSKPQGGSGSATVQAGGAAESGSGQSTGAGGDAGNGATTTGGKVTFCKTANLAIDARDAAPDTVSGRIDVTMVNRGSTTCSATGFAGVDIKDADHTSSPVERGRAEPRITVLKPGDAAVFDIAYDIDNSGNSLTSPTDLLVTPPNETHTVSLKWPAGAGKIKGAYTDVQVYPTHTTK
;
A
#
# COMPACT_ATOMS: atom_id res chain seq x y z
N MET A 1 -41.69 29.63 21.64
CA MET A 1 -42.61 28.92 22.56
C MET A 1 -41.76 28.19 23.61
N LYS A 2 -42.24 27.98 24.84
CA LYS A 2 -41.47 27.33 25.93
C LYS A 2 -42.16 26.04 26.40
N TYR A 3 -41.65 24.87 26.02
CA TYR A 3 -41.95 23.58 26.66
C TYR A 3 -40.64 22.78 26.67
N THR A 4 -39.93 22.72 27.80
CA THR A 4 -40.08 21.75 28.92
C THR A 4 -39.22 20.51 28.69
N ARG A 5 -38.19 20.32 29.52
CA ARG A 5 -37.39 19.10 29.56
C ARG A 5 -38.14 18.02 30.33
N LEU A 6 -38.05 16.77 29.88
CA LEU A 6 -38.30 15.59 30.69
C LEU A 6 -37.12 14.63 30.55
N THR A 7 -36.48 14.32 31.67
CA THR A 7 -35.44 13.29 31.78
C THR A 7 -36.07 11.96 32.15
N ALA A 8 -35.63 10.87 31.51
CA ALA A 8 -35.91 9.51 31.95
C ALA A 8 -34.60 8.76 32.13
N LEU A 9 -34.32 8.32 33.35
CA LEU A 9 -33.24 7.39 33.68
C LEU A 9 -33.82 5.97 33.70
N ALA A 10 -33.16 5.03 33.03
CA ALA A 10 -33.45 3.61 33.12
C ALA A 10 -32.13 2.82 33.16
N ALA A 11 -31.56 2.69 34.35
CA ALA A 11 -30.42 1.81 34.58
C ALA A 11 -30.95 0.41 34.96
N VAL A 12 -30.67 -0.59 34.12
CA VAL A 12 -30.93 -2.00 34.43
C VAL A 12 -29.61 -2.75 34.28
N GLY A 13 -28.98 -3.06 35.41
CA GLY A 13 -27.82 -3.95 35.46
C GLY A 13 -28.28 -5.39 35.63
N VAL A 14 -27.74 -6.30 34.82
CA VAL A 14 -27.84 -7.76 35.04
C VAL A 14 -26.42 -8.31 35.10
N ALA A 15 -26.02 -8.79 36.27
CA ALA A 15 -24.84 -9.62 36.43
C ALA A 15 -25.25 -11.09 36.31
N ALA A 16 -24.59 -11.85 35.44
CA ALA A 16 -24.72 -13.29 35.30
C ALA A 16 -23.33 -13.93 35.29
N THR A 17 -23.22 -15.13 35.86
CA THR A 17 -21.95 -15.69 36.33
C THR A 17 -21.27 -16.65 35.35
N LEU A 18 -19.97 -16.88 35.57
CA LEU A 18 -19.13 -17.81 34.80
C LEU A 18 -19.70 -19.23 34.75
N SER A 19 -19.37 -19.96 33.68
CA SER A 19 -19.36 -21.42 33.64
C SER A 19 -18.28 -21.89 32.66
N LEU A 20 -17.17 -22.42 33.19
CA LEU A 20 -16.11 -23.05 32.40
C LEU A 20 -16.42 -24.55 32.24
N THR A 21 -16.69 -25.00 31.02
CA THR A 21 -16.81 -26.43 30.69
C THR A 21 -15.50 -26.96 30.12
N ALA A 22 -14.53 -27.22 31.00
CA ALA A 22 -13.29 -27.89 30.62
C ALA A 22 -13.53 -29.39 30.38
N CYS A 23 -13.75 -29.79 29.12
CA CYS A 23 -13.88 -31.19 28.75
C CYS A 23 -12.49 -31.85 28.58
N GLY A 24 -11.87 -32.25 29.69
CA GLY A 24 -10.67 -33.07 29.68
C GLY A 24 -11.01 -34.53 29.36
N SER A 25 -10.64 -35.01 28.17
CA SER A 25 -10.73 -36.44 27.84
C SER A 25 -9.38 -37.12 28.08
N SER A 26 -9.30 -37.93 29.14
CA SER A 26 -8.10 -38.72 29.46
C SER A 26 -8.24 -40.13 28.87
N GLY A 27 -7.69 -40.33 27.67
CA GLY A 27 -7.56 -41.65 27.04
C GLY A 27 -6.15 -42.20 27.26
N SER A 28 -6.00 -43.31 27.99
CA SER A 28 -4.69 -43.91 28.29
C SER A 28 -4.55 -45.32 27.72
N GLY A 29 -3.47 -45.52 26.98
CA GLY A 29 -3.08 -46.77 26.32
C GLY A 29 -1.82 -46.51 25.48
N LYS A 30 -0.61 -46.60 26.04
CA LYS A 30 0.16 -47.80 26.42
C LYS A 30 0.93 -48.43 25.25
N ASP A 31 2.25 -48.43 25.43
CA ASP A 31 3.21 -49.51 25.18
C ASP A 31 3.37 -50.06 23.74
N SER A 32 4.56 -50.40 23.23
CA SER A 32 5.96 -50.13 23.62
C SER A 32 6.90 -50.68 22.52
N SER A 33 8.11 -50.13 22.37
CA SER A 33 9.30 -50.78 21.74
C SER A 33 9.29 -51.07 20.21
N ALA A 34 10.43 -51.18 19.49
CA ALA A 34 11.81 -50.72 19.70
C ALA A 34 12.72 -50.96 18.44
N LYS A 35 13.97 -50.44 18.50
CA LYS A 35 15.21 -50.84 17.76
C LYS A 35 15.45 -50.39 16.31
N GLY A 36 16.74 -50.18 16.00
CA GLY A 36 17.34 -49.76 14.71
C GLY A 36 18.01 -48.37 14.83
N SER A 37 19.30 -48.16 15.12
CA SER A 37 20.56 -48.71 14.55
C SER A 37 20.78 -48.29 13.09
N SER A 38 21.89 -47.66 12.66
CA SER A 38 23.12 -47.19 13.35
C SER A 38 23.77 -46.02 12.56
N ALA A 39 24.83 -45.41 13.09
CA ALA A 39 25.58 -44.32 12.42
C ALA A 39 26.71 -44.84 11.50
N SER A 40 27.15 -44.03 10.51
CA SER A 40 28.55 -43.52 10.39
C SER A 40 28.94 -42.93 9.00
N SER A 41 29.81 -41.90 9.05
CA SER A 41 30.91 -41.56 8.10
C SER A 41 30.74 -41.56 6.56
N SER A 42 30.66 -40.35 6.01
CA SER A 42 31.52 -39.78 4.94
C SER A 42 32.42 -40.69 4.05
N SER A 43 32.31 -40.56 2.72
CA SER A 43 33.34 -39.95 1.82
C SER A 43 33.02 -40.11 0.32
N SER A 44 33.56 -39.24 -0.54
CA SER A 44 33.52 -39.34 -2.02
C SER A 44 34.82 -39.95 -2.58
N PRO A 45 34.82 -40.53 -3.80
CA PRO A 45 35.18 -39.73 -4.99
C PRO A 45 34.52 -40.14 -6.34
N SER A 46 34.84 -39.36 -7.38
CA SER A 46 34.92 -39.57 -8.86
C SER A 46 34.60 -40.93 -9.51
N THR A 47 34.15 -41.05 -10.78
CA THR A 47 33.58 -40.17 -11.84
C THR A 47 32.83 -41.12 -12.86
N ASP A 48 32.55 -40.97 -14.18
CA ASP A 48 32.91 -40.02 -15.26
C ASP A 48 31.97 -40.13 -16.51
N GLY A 49 32.02 -39.14 -17.43
CA GLY A 49 31.26 -39.06 -18.70
C GLY A 49 29.76 -38.72 -18.56
N GLY A 50 29.03 -38.15 -19.54
CA GLY A 50 29.30 -37.67 -20.91
C GLY A 50 27.93 -37.49 -21.62
N SER A 51 27.66 -36.57 -22.54
CA SER A 51 28.50 -35.68 -23.36
C SER A 51 27.75 -34.38 -23.71
N SER A 52 28.48 -33.35 -24.20
CA SER A 52 27.94 -32.00 -24.47
C SER A 52 27.63 -31.74 -25.95
N THR A 53 26.62 -30.90 -26.21
CA THR A 53 26.55 -30.04 -27.41
C THR A 53 25.93 -28.69 -27.06
N ASP A 54 26.69 -27.60 -27.15
CA ASP A 54 26.27 -26.46 -27.98
C ASP A 54 27.45 -25.51 -28.28
N GLY A 55 27.32 -24.73 -29.36
CA GLY A 55 28.45 -24.02 -29.98
C GLY A 55 28.62 -22.56 -29.56
N SER A 56 29.88 -22.10 -29.48
CA SER A 56 30.24 -20.67 -29.53
C SER A 56 31.68 -20.51 -30.00
N SER A 57 31.88 -19.92 -31.18
CA SER A 57 33.21 -19.63 -31.74
C SER A 57 33.44 -18.12 -31.78
N SER A 58 34.64 -17.68 -31.37
CA SER A 58 35.00 -16.26 -31.34
C SER A 58 36.44 -16.02 -31.77
N GLY A 59 36.59 -15.15 -32.77
CA GLY A 59 37.78 -14.40 -33.15
C GLY A 59 37.27 -13.08 -33.79
N GLY A 60 37.94 -11.93 -33.73
CA GLY A 60 39.38 -11.69 -33.57
C GLY A 60 39.98 -11.36 -34.94
N GLY A 61 40.42 -10.14 -35.25
CA GLY A 61 40.45 -8.90 -34.46
C GLY A 61 41.06 -7.72 -35.24
N SER A 62 41.72 -6.77 -34.53
CA SER A 62 42.55 -5.65 -35.05
C SER A 62 41.87 -4.31 -35.43
N LYS A 63 42.69 -3.24 -35.40
CA LYS A 63 42.40 -1.80 -35.66
C LYS A 63 43.31 -1.33 -36.84
N PRO A 64 43.70 -0.04 -37.06
CA PRO A 64 43.13 1.29 -36.68
C PRO A 64 43.14 2.37 -37.81
N GLN A 65 42.30 3.42 -37.69
CA GLN A 65 42.51 4.83 -38.10
C GLN A 65 41.19 5.62 -37.86
N GLY A 66 41.14 6.94 -37.67
CA GLY A 66 42.19 7.95 -37.50
C GLY A 66 41.67 9.37 -37.81
N GLY A 67 42.18 10.42 -37.14
CA GLY A 67 41.99 11.83 -37.53
C GLY A 67 41.12 12.69 -36.60
N SER A 68 41.73 13.75 -36.04
CA SER A 68 41.04 14.89 -35.41
C SER A 68 40.97 16.05 -36.39
N GLY A 69 39.93 16.89 -36.33
CA GLY A 69 39.82 18.10 -37.16
C GLY A 69 38.78 19.09 -36.62
N SER A 70 39.08 20.39 -36.65
CA SER A 70 38.24 21.46 -36.07
C SER A 70 37.79 22.49 -37.11
N ALA A 71 36.86 23.35 -36.68
CA ALA A 71 36.64 24.74 -37.12
C ALA A 71 35.56 25.05 -38.20
N THR A 72 34.53 25.81 -37.75
CA THR A 72 33.98 27.09 -38.30
C THR A 72 33.74 27.26 -39.82
N VAL A 73 32.67 27.91 -40.31
CA VAL A 73 32.24 29.31 -40.01
C VAL A 73 30.78 29.63 -40.39
N GLN A 74 30.18 30.65 -39.72
CA GLN A 74 29.21 31.66 -40.23
C GLN A 74 27.80 31.25 -40.76
N ALA A 75 26.75 32.10 -40.70
CA ALA A 75 26.54 33.40 -40.03
C ALA A 75 25.04 33.78 -39.91
N GLY A 76 24.73 34.72 -39.00
CA GLY A 76 23.51 35.56 -39.00
C GLY A 76 22.52 35.24 -37.86
N GLY A 77 22.20 36.18 -36.94
CA GLY A 77 22.73 37.53 -36.71
C GLY A 77 22.12 38.19 -35.46
N ALA A 78 22.67 39.33 -35.01
CA ALA A 78 22.20 40.32 -34.00
C ALA A 78 21.40 39.81 -32.76
N ALA A 79 21.87 39.96 -31.51
CA ALA A 79 21.91 41.21 -30.71
C ALA A 79 20.49 41.81 -30.46
N GLU A 80 20.12 42.25 -29.25
CA GLU A 80 20.90 42.96 -28.22
C GLU A 80 20.68 42.45 -26.77
N SER A 81 21.47 43.00 -25.82
CA SER A 81 21.59 42.62 -24.41
C SER A 81 20.48 43.13 -23.48
N GLY A 82 20.33 42.51 -22.30
CA GLY A 82 19.44 42.98 -21.23
C GLY A 82 19.70 42.33 -19.86
N SER A 83 20.78 42.73 -19.17
CA SER A 83 21.18 42.17 -17.87
C SER A 83 20.35 42.73 -16.70
N GLY A 84 19.84 41.86 -15.81
CA GLY A 84 19.14 42.24 -14.58
C GLY A 84 19.36 41.25 -13.43
N GLN A 85 19.88 41.73 -12.30
CA GLN A 85 20.22 40.98 -11.09
C GLN A 85 19.21 41.30 -9.96
N SER A 86 19.26 40.57 -8.83
CA SER A 86 18.54 40.78 -7.56
C SER A 86 17.04 40.38 -7.59
N THR A 87 16.54 39.40 -6.84
CA THR A 87 16.43 39.18 -5.36
C THR A 87 15.46 40.10 -4.61
N GLY A 88 14.46 39.50 -3.96
CA GLY A 88 13.96 39.99 -2.66
C GLY A 88 12.44 40.12 -2.49
N ALA A 89 11.97 39.64 -1.34
CA ALA A 89 10.72 39.96 -0.64
C ALA A 89 9.37 39.65 -1.33
N GLY A 90 8.36 39.33 -0.50
CA GLY A 90 7.00 39.04 -0.93
C GLY A 90 6.05 40.22 -0.81
N GLY A 91 4.83 40.04 -1.30
CA GLY A 91 3.69 40.93 -1.12
C GLY A 91 2.40 40.11 -1.04
N ASP A 92 1.54 40.47 -0.09
CA ASP A 92 0.22 39.85 0.12
C ASP A 92 -0.89 40.72 -0.53
N ALA A 93 -2.10 40.16 -0.64
CA ALA A 93 -3.35 40.78 -1.06
C ALA A 93 -3.50 41.28 -2.52
N GLY A 94 -4.64 40.95 -3.14
CA GLY A 94 -5.07 41.54 -4.42
C GLY A 94 -5.95 40.62 -5.27
N ASN A 95 -7.28 40.75 -5.19
CA ASN A 95 -8.22 39.92 -5.95
C ASN A 95 -8.10 40.15 -7.47
N GLY A 96 -7.66 39.13 -8.21
CA GLY A 96 -7.76 39.07 -9.67
C GLY A 96 -8.65 37.90 -10.11
N ALA A 97 -9.92 38.16 -10.43
CA ALA A 97 -10.91 37.13 -10.80
C ALA A 97 -10.76 36.67 -12.26
N THR A 98 -9.59 36.13 -12.62
CA THR A 98 -9.35 35.51 -13.93
C THR A 98 -9.62 34.01 -13.86
N THR A 99 -10.71 33.54 -14.49
CA THR A 99 -11.07 32.11 -14.53
C THR A 99 -10.21 31.34 -15.54
N THR A 100 -8.90 31.31 -15.30
CA THR A 100 -8.06 30.22 -15.79
C THR A 100 -8.45 28.97 -15.02
N GLY A 101 -8.79 27.88 -15.71
CA GLY A 101 -9.24 26.63 -15.07
C GLY A 101 -8.21 26.10 -14.06
N GLY A 102 -8.42 26.38 -12.78
CA GLY A 102 -7.45 26.11 -11.73
C GLY A 102 -7.22 24.62 -11.54
N LYS A 103 -6.00 24.15 -11.82
CA LYS A 103 -5.60 22.75 -11.54
C LYS A 103 -5.84 22.45 -10.06
N VAL A 104 -6.77 21.54 -9.77
CA VAL A 104 -7.06 21.11 -8.40
C VAL A 104 -5.84 20.36 -7.87
N THR A 105 -5.21 20.88 -6.82
CA THR A 105 -4.05 20.25 -6.21
C THR A 105 -4.43 18.94 -5.53
N PHE A 106 -3.54 17.95 -5.54
CA PHE A 106 -3.78 16.70 -4.84
C PHE A 106 -3.91 16.90 -3.33
N CYS A 107 -4.69 16.04 -2.67
CA CYS A 107 -4.92 16.10 -1.24
C CYS A 107 -3.65 15.77 -0.46
N LYS A 108 -3.20 16.71 0.38
CA LYS A 108 -2.04 16.54 1.25
C LYS A 108 -2.38 15.64 2.44
N THR A 109 -1.52 14.67 2.74
CA THR A 109 -1.68 13.74 3.88
C THR A 109 -1.96 14.46 5.20
N ALA A 110 -1.26 15.56 5.48
CA ALA A 110 -1.46 16.39 6.68
C ALA A 110 -2.87 17.00 6.79
N ASN A 111 -3.57 17.19 5.66
CA ASN A 111 -4.92 17.73 5.60
C ASN A 111 -6.01 16.64 5.53
N LEU A 112 -5.64 15.35 5.55
CA LEU A 112 -6.58 14.24 5.50
C LEU A 112 -6.83 13.62 6.88
N ALA A 113 -8.08 13.26 7.16
CA ALA A 113 -8.37 12.15 8.06
C ALA A 113 -8.25 10.86 7.25
N ILE A 114 -7.42 9.92 7.68
CA ILE A 114 -7.32 8.60 7.06
C ILE A 114 -7.62 7.56 8.14
N ASP A 115 -8.52 6.63 7.83
CA ASP A 115 -9.02 5.60 8.73
C ASP A 115 -9.38 4.35 7.91
N ALA A 116 -9.17 3.15 8.47
CA ALA A 116 -9.41 1.88 7.78
C ALA A 116 -10.38 1.00 8.57
N ARG A 117 -11.33 0.36 7.89
CA ARG A 117 -12.33 -0.53 8.50
C ARG A 117 -12.43 -1.83 7.72
N ASP A 118 -12.70 -2.91 8.47
CA ASP A 118 -13.16 -4.16 7.87
C ASP A 118 -14.54 -3.91 7.22
N ALA A 119 -14.67 -4.36 5.98
CA ALA A 119 -15.84 -4.20 5.13
C ALA A 119 -16.15 -5.51 4.36
N ALA A 120 -15.61 -6.64 4.82
CA ALA A 120 -15.81 -7.95 4.21
C ALA A 120 -17.32 -8.27 4.02
N PRO A 121 -17.80 -8.49 2.77
CA PRO A 121 -19.21 -8.76 2.52
C PRO A 121 -19.66 -10.16 2.96
N ASP A 122 -18.70 -11.08 3.15
CA ASP A 122 -18.92 -12.48 3.50
C ASP A 122 -17.64 -13.06 4.16
N THR A 123 -17.63 -14.36 4.49
CA THR A 123 -16.51 -15.01 5.20
C THR A 123 -15.38 -15.54 4.31
N VAL A 124 -15.45 -15.34 2.99
CA VAL A 124 -14.42 -15.77 2.02
C VAL A 124 -13.81 -14.60 1.23
N SER A 125 -14.52 -13.49 1.10
CA SER A 125 -14.09 -12.26 0.43
C SER A 125 -13.65 -11.21 1.44
N GLY A 126 -12.35 -10.95 1.55
CA GLY A 126 -11.78 -9.91 2.40
C GLY A 126 -11.88 -8.54 1.73
N ARG A 127 -12.39 -7.55 2.48
CA ARG A 127 -12.43 -6.14 2.05
C ARG A 127 -12.07 -5.23 3.21
N ILE A 128 -11.20 -4.25 2.93
CA ILE A 128 -10.91 -3.15 3.85
C ILE A 128 -11.18 -1.85 3.12
N ASP A 129 -12.09 -1.05 3.68
CA ASP A 129 -12.42 0.28 3.18
C ASP A 129 -11.54 1.30 3.90
N VAL A 130 -10.75 2.05 3.13
CA VAL A 130 -9.89 3.13 3.64
C VAL A 130 -10.51 4.47 3.28
N THR A 131 -11.04 5.15 4.29
CA THR A 131 -11.72 6.44 4.14
C THR A 131 -10.72 7.59 4.29
N MET A 132 -10.73 8.53 3.34
CA MET A 132 -9.94 9.75 3.32
C MET A 132 -10.86 10.99 3.31
N VAL A 133 -11.00 11.67 4.46
CA VAL A 133 -11.82 12.89 4.60
C VAL A 133 -10.94 14.14 4.51
N ASN A 134 -11.31 15.11 3.67
CA ASN A 134 -10.59 16.38 3.58
C ASN A 134 -10.88 17.28 4.80
N ARG A 135 -9.93 17.41 5.73
CA ARG A 135 -9.96 18.37 6.85
C ARG A 135 -9.40 19.75 6.48
N GLY A 136 -8.86 19.93 5.29
CA GLY A 136 -8.31 21.20 4.82
C GLY A 136 -9.39 22.25 4.57
N SER A 137 -9.01 23.52 4.49
CA SER A 137 -9.89 24.64 4.17
C SER A 137 -10.16 24.84 2.66
N THR A 138 -9.52 24.04 1.80
CA THR A 138 -9.60 24.14 0.34
C THR A 138 -9.99 22.82 -0.30
N THR A 139 -10.57 22.90 -1.51
CA THR A 139 -10.86 21.73 -2.35
C THR A 139 -9.59 21.08 -2.88
N CYS A 140 -9.48 19.76 -2.77
CA CYS A 140 -8.33 18.99 -3.26
C CYS A 140 -8.76 17.76 -4.09
N SER A 141 -7.80 17.14 -4.78
CA SER A 141 -8.02 15.93 -5.58
C SER A 141 -7.43 14.70 -4.89
N ALA A 142 -8.26 13.68 -4.67
CA ALA A 142 -7.85 12.35 -4.28
C ALA A 142 -7.86 11.38 -5.48
N THR A 143 -7.78 11.88 -6.71
CA THR A 143 -7.89 11.09 -7.95
C THR A 143 -6.72 10.11 -8.11
N GLY A 144 -7.01 8.81 -8.19
CA GLY A 144 -6.03 7.77 -8.53
C GLY A 144 -6.21 6.49 -7.74
N PHE A 145 -5.13 5.71 -7.63
CA PHE A 145 -4.96 4.69 -6.60
C PHE A 145 -4.11 5.28 -5.47
N ALA A 146 -4.39 4.90 -4.23
CA ALA A 146 -3.44 5.09 -3.14
C ALA A 146 -2.22 4.17 -3.33
N GLY A 147 -1.10 4.53 -2.70
CA GLY A 147 -0.07 3.54 -2.36
C GLY A 147 -0.47 2.86 -1.05
N VAL A 148 -0.34 1.54 -0.99
CA VAL A 148 -0.51 0.76 0.23
C VAL A 148 0.63 -0.23 0.33
N ASP A 149 1.31 -0.24 1.47
CA ASP A 149 2.18 -1.33 1.89
C ASP A 149 1.57 -1.98 3.14
N ILE A 150 1.54 -3.29 3.21
CA ILE A 150 1.09 -4.01 4.40
C ILE A 150 2.31 -4.38 5.24
N LYS A 151 2.29 -4.02 6.51
CA LYS A 151 3.35 -4.36 7.47
C LYS A 151 2.96 -5.59 8.29
N ASP A 152 3.85 -6.56 8.33
CA ASP A 152 3.66 -7.81 9.07
C ASP A 152 4.24 -7.75 10.51
N ALA A 153 3.93 -8.76 11.31
CA ALA A 153 4.36 -8.87 12.70
C ALA A 153 5.89 -8.99 12.85
N ASP A 154 6.59 -9.51 11.84
CA ASP A 154 8.06 -9.55 11.75
C ASP A 154 8.71 -8.18 11.39
N HIS A 155 7.86 -7.17 11.18
CA HIS A 155 8.19 -5.79 10.79
C HIS A 155 8.67 -5.59 9.35
N THR A 156 8.62 -6.62 8.49
CA THR A 156 8.71 -6.44 7.04
C THR A 156 7.51 -5.63 6.52
N SER A 157 7.62 -5.09 5.31
CA SER A 157 6.50 -4.40 4.65
C SER A 157 6.48 -4.77 3.17
N SER A 158 5.30 -5.16 2.68
CA SER A 158 5.08 -5.61 1.31
C SER A 158 4.16 -4.64 0.56
N PRO A 159 4.54 -4.11 -0.61
CA PRO A 159 3.66 -3.28 -1.41
C PRO A 159 2.47 -4.10 -1.93
N VAL A 160 1.29 -3.48 -1.99
CA VAL A 160 0.07 -4.07 -2.52
C VAL A 160 -0.12 -3.63 -3.97
N GLU A 161 -0.38 -4.60 -4.85
CA GLU A 161 -0.56 -4.32 -6.28
C GLU A 161 -1.88 -3.62 -6.60
N ARG A 162 -1.93 -2.97 -7.77
CA ARG A 162 -3.14 -2.26 -8.22
C ARG A 162 -4.12 -3.21 -8.89
N GLY A 163 -5.34 -3.24 -8.38
CA GLY A 163 -6.46 -3.97 -8.98
C GLY A 163 -6.85 -3.43 -10.35
N ARG A 164 -7.41 -4.29 -11.19
CA ARG A 164 -7.78 -3.98 -12.58
C ARG A 164 -9.05 -3.11 -12.65
N ALA A 165 -8.91 -1.81 -12.40
CA ALA A 165 -9.98 -0.83 -12.50
C ALA A 165 -9.48 0.53 -13.02
N GLU A 166 -10.36 1.27 -13.70
CA GLU A 166 -10.06 2.62 -14.20
C GLU A 166 -10.22 3.69 -13.09
N PRO A 167 -9.20 4.53 -12.84
CA PRO A 167 -9.33 5.65 -11.91
C PRO A 167 -10.41 6.65 -12.31
N ARG A 168 -11.19 7.11 -11.33
CA ARG A 168 -12.19 8.16 -11.50
C ARG A 168 -11.71 9.47 -10.88
N ILE A 169 -12.14 10.59 -11.47
CA ILE A 169 -11.85 11.92 -10.93
C ILE A 169 -12.59 12.06 -9.59
N THR A 170 -11.81 12.15 -8.52
CA THR A 170 -12.29 12.22 -7.14
C THR A 170 -11.81 13.54 -6.54
N VAL A 171 -12.72 14.50 -6.43
CA VAL A 171 -12.46 15.86 -5.94
C VAL A 171 -13.24 16.09 -4.65
N LEU A 172 -12.54 16.51 -3.59
CA LEU A 172 -13.06 16.65 -2.24
C LEU A 172 -13.01 18.11 -1.79
N LYS A 173 -14.18 18.71 -1.53
CA LYS A 173 -14.30 19.97 -0.78
C LYS A 173 -13.91 19.74 0.70
N PRO A 174 -13.72 20.79 1.51
CA PRO A 174 -13.65 20.66 2.96
C PRO A 174 -14.85 19.85 3.52
N GLY A 175 -14.58 18.76 4.22
CA GLY A 175 -15.56 17.82 4.75
C GLY A 175 -15.97 16.65 3.83
N ASP A 176 -15.69 16.72 2.53
CA ASP A 176 -15.99 15.60 1.60
C ASP A 176 -15.04 14.41 1.85
N ALA A 177 -15.52 13.19 1.57
CA ALA A 177 -14.78 11.95 1.72
C ALA A 177 -14.56 11.20 0.40
N ALA A 178 -13.35 10.64 0.24
CA ALA A 178 -13.07 9.56 -0.69
C ALA A 178 -12.93 8.24 0.07
N VAL A 179 -13.27 7.13 -0.55
CA VAL A 179 -12.93 5.78 -0.10
C VAL A 179 -12.12 5.09 -1.19
N PHE A 180 -11.19 4.24 -0.80
CA PHE A 180 -10.62 3.21 -1.68
C PHE A 180 -10.56 1.89 -0.93
N ASP A 181 -10.55 0.80 -1.71
CA ASP A 181 -10.79 -0.53 -1.18
C ASP A 181 -9.53 -1.37 -1.35
N ILE A 182 -9.22 -2.19 -0.35
CA ILE A 182 -8.22 -3.27 -0.44
C ILE A 182 -9.01 -4.58 -0.45
N ALA A 183 -8.83 -5.41 -1.48
CA ALA A 183 -9.52 -6.69 -1.63
C ALA A 183 -8.55 -7.87 -1.60
N TYR A 184 -8.99 -8.99 -1.01
CA TYR A 184 -8.21 -10.24 -0.89
C TYR A 184 -9.11 -11.46 -0.59
N ASP A 185 -8.59 -12.68 -0.74
CA ASP A 185 -9.27 -13.91 -0.29
C ASP A 185 -9.04 -14.15 1.21
N ILE A 186 -10.09 -14.48 1.97
CA ILE A 186 -9.97 -14.88 3.39
C ILE A 186 -9.58 -16.36 3.52
N ASP A 187 -8.51 -16.62 4.27
CA ASP A 187 -8.12 -17.97 4.66
C ASP A 187 -9.04 -18.55 5.74
N ASN A 188 -9.78 -19.58 5.35
CA ASN A 188 -10.58 -20.42 6.25
C ASN A 188 -9.91 -21.79 6.52
N SER A 189 -8.70 -22.02 6.02
CA SER A 189 -7.98 -23.30 6.10
C SER A 189 -6.87 -23.35 7.17
N GLY A 190 -6.42 -22.18 7.66
CA GLY A 190 -5.36 -22.07 8.66
C GLY A 190 -3.93 -22.05 8.08
N ASN A 191 -3.80 -21.87 6.76
CA ASN A 191 -2.53 -21.89 6.00
C ASN A 191 -2.06 -20.49 5.55
N SER A 192 -2.72 -19.41 6.02
CA SER A 192 -2.27 -18.00 5.91
C SER A 192 -0.79 -17.84 6.29
N LEU A 193 0.04 -17.36 5.36
CA LEU A 193 1.48 -17.13 5.58
C LEU A 193 1.79 -15.71 6.11
N THR A 194 0.76 -14.91 6.37
CA THR A 194 0.84 -13.50 6.77
C THR A 194 0.25 -13.24 8.16
N SER A 195 0.75 -12.23 8.87
CA SER A 195 0.23 -11.74 10.15
C SER A 195 0.22 -10.20 10.21
N PRO A 196 -0.56 -9.52 9.35
CA PRO A 196 -0.53 -8.07 9.21
C PRO A 196 -0.88 -7.30 10.50
N THR A 197 -0.13 -6.24 10.80
CA THR A 197 -0.36 -5.36 11.97
C THR A 197 -0.74 -3.94 11.58
N ASP A 198 -0.24 -3.44 10.45
CA ASP A 198 -0.44 -2.07 9.98
C ASP A 198 -0.65 -2.01 8.47
N LEU A 199 -1.46 -1.04 8.05
CA LEU A 199 -1.56 -0.55 6.68
C LEU A 199 -0.78 0.76 6.59
N LEU A 200 0.23 0.81 5.72
CA LEU A 200 1.01 2.00 5.42
C LEU A 200 0.40 2.67 4.18
N VAL A 201 -0.47 3.67 4.41
CA VAL A 201 -1.28 4.29 3.36
C VAL A 201 -0.67 5.62 2.90
N THR A 202 -0.37 5.72 1.60
CA THR A 202 0.11 6.95 0.94
C THR A 202 -0.98 7.46 -0.01
N PRO A 203 -1.57 8.66 0.21
CA PRO A 203 -2.65 9.17 -0.63
C PRO A 203 -2.28 9.32 -2.11
N PRO A 204 -3.26 9.32 -3.04
CA PRO A 204 -2.99 9.42 -4.47
C PRO A 204 -2.20 10.67 -4.85
N ASN A 205 -1.05 10.48 -5.50
CA ASN A 205 -0.08 11.51 -5.90
C ASN A 205 0.66 12.20 -4.72
N GLU A 206 0.61 11.64 -3.51
CA GLU A 206 1.44 12.02 -2.37
C GLU A 206 2.67 11.10 -2.20
N THR A 207 3.56 11.47 -1.28
CA THR A 207 4.75 10.71 -0.84
C THR A 207 4.80 10.53 0.67
N HIS A 208 3.90 11.16 1.44
CA HIS A 208 3.82 11.04 2.89
C HIS A 208 2.80 9.96 3.29
N THR A 209 3.30 8.91 3.94
CA THR A 209 2.55 7.72 4.37
C THR A 209 2.00 7.85 5.79
N VAL A 210 0.85 7.25 6.07
CA VAL A 210 0.25 7.12 7.41
C VAL A 210 0.20 5.64 7.81
N SER A 211 0.65 5.31 9.02
CA SER A 211 0.47 3.98 9.61
C SER A 211 -0.91 3.90 10.26
N LEU A 212 -1.81 3.12 9.66
CA LEU A 212 -3.10 2.72 10.24
C LEU A 212 -2.93 1.32 10.83
N LYS A 213 -3.64 0.99 11.91
CA LYS A 213 -3.69 -0.40 12.38
C LYS A 213 -4.46 -1.26 11.38
N TRP A 214 -4.05 -2.51 11.19
CA TRP A 214 -4.86 -3.50 10.47
C TRP A 214 -6.24 -3.59 11.17
N PRO A 215 -7.37 -3.55 10.43
CA PRO A 215 -8.68 -3.47 11.07
C PRO A 215 -9.01 -4.70 11.94
N ALA A 216 -9.61 -4.46 13.10
CA ALA A 216 -10.16 -5.54 13.92
C ALA A 216 -11.39 -6.14 13.23
N GLY A 217 -11.46 -7.47 13.16
CA GLY A 217 -12.48 -8.22 12.41
C GLY A 217 -11.94 -8.82 11.10
N ALA A 218 -11.12 -8.05 10.38
CA ALA A 218 -10.64 -8.39 9.04
C ALA A 218 -9.96 -9.77 9.01
N GLY A 219 -10.51 -10.66 8.19
CA GLY A 219 -10.08 -12.06 8.09
C GLY A 219 -8.62 -12.23 7.66
N LYS A 220 -8.03 -13.39 8.00
CA LYS A 220 -6.66 -13.75 7.60
C LYS A 220 -6.53 -13.77 6.08
N ILE A 221 -5.43 -13.26 5.54
CA ILE A 221 -5.16 -13.28 4.09
C ILE A 221 -4.75 -14.70 3.66
N LYS A 222 -5.34 -15.19 2.58
CA LYS A 222 -5.01 -16.48 1.98
C LYS A 222 -3.68 -16.42 1.24
N GLY A 223 -2.78 -17.35 1.56
CA GLY A 223 -1.45 -17.41 0.96
C GLY A 223 -0.57 -16.25 1.43
N ALA A 224 -0.18 -15.38 0.50
CA ALA A 224 0.72 -14.25 0.70
C ALA A 224 0.12 -12.96 0.12
N TYR A 225 0.79 -11.82 0.32
CA TYR A 225 0.32 -10.50 -0.14
C TYR A 225 0.18 -10.33 -1.66
N THR A 226 0.63 -11.30 -2.47
CA THR A 226 0.61 -11.28 -3.94
C THR A 226 -0.78 -11.18 -4.57
N ASP A 227 -1.80 -11.69 -3.87
CA ASP A 227 -3.18 -11.76 -4.36
C ASP A 227 -4.06 -10.64 -3.79
N VAL A 228 -3.48 -9.74 -2.99
CA VAL A 228 -4.13 -8.56 -2.42
C VAL A 228 -4.07 -7.41 -3.41
N GLN A 229 -5.19 -6.69 -3.60
CA GLN A 229 -5.30 -5.63 -4.62
C GLN A 229 -5.90 -4.34 -4.05
N VAL A 230 -5.25 -3.20 -4.33
CA VAL A 230 -5.77 -1.85 -4.06
C VAL A 230 -6.63 -1.39 -5.25
N TYR A 231 -7.83 -0.90 -4.98
CA TYR A 231 -8.73 -0.31 -5.99
C TYR A 231 -8.63 1.23 -6.02
N PRO A 232 -9.05 1.91 -7.11
CA PRO A 232 -8.96 3.35 -7.20
C PRO A 232 -9.98 4.06 -6.29
N THR A 233 -9.70 5.31 -5.96
CA THR A 233 -10.59 6.13 -5.13
C THR A 233 -11.92 6.39 -5.79
N HIS A 234 -12.96 6.43 -4.96
CA HIS A 234 -14.30 6.88 -5.32
C HIS A 234 -14.90 7.75 -4.21
N THR A 235 -15.92 8.54 -4.52
CA THR A 235 -16.69 9.30 -3.53
C THR A 235 -17.81 8.44 -2.95
N THR A 236 -18.02 8.49 -1.63
CA THR A 236 -19.27 8.03 -1.00
C THR A 236 -20.45 8.83 -1.58
N LYS A 237 -21.49 8.15 -2.05
CA LYS A 237 -22.72 8.76 -2.59
C LYS A 237 -23.84 8.80 -1.57
#